data_AF-A0A3C0GJ43-F1
#
_entry.id   AF-A0A3C0GJ43-F1
#
_cell.length_a   1.000
_cell.length_b   1.000
_cell.length_c   1.000
_cell.angle_alpha   90.00
_cell.angle_beta   90.00
_cell.angle_gamma   90.00
#
_symmetry.space_group_name_H-M   'P 1'
#
loop_
_entity.id
_entity.type
_entity.pdbx_description
1 polymer ?
#
loop_
_entity_poly.entity_id
_entity_poly.type
_entity_poly.pdbx_seq_one_letter_code
_entity_poly.pdbx_strand_id
1 'polypeptide(L)'
;AKLKTKVLGLFGKKNKPFSNPELDYGERDPSQISLFENNVVKMAVNHHYDHVVCGHSHSPNKQLFETKKGECLYLNSGDWVKHMTALEYSFKRWKLYRYENDKLASFYMDEELKSMNMNELIATITQRKERESKKAKDGFTDN
;
A
#
# COMPACT_ATOMS: atom_id res chain seq x y z
N ALA A 1 -67.55 10.95 19.63
CA ALA A 1 -66.92 9.68 19.23
C ALA A 1 -65.45 9.95 18.88
N LYS A 2 -64.55 9.02 19.27
CA LYS A 2 -63.09 9.01 19.03
C LYS A 2 -62.82 9.08 17.50
N LEU A 3 -61.77 9.72 17.01
CA LEU A 3 -60.40 9.18 16.97
C LEU A 3 -59.40 10.32 16.67
N LYS A 4 -58.37 10.48 17.52
CA LYS A 4 -57.18 11.27 17.18
C LYS A 4 -56.19 10.31 16.50
N THR A 5 -56.01 10.44 15.20
CA THR A 5 -55.01 9.67 14.46
C THR A 5 -53.62 10.24 14.76
N LYS A 6 -52.78 9.48 15.47
CA LYS A 6 -51.35 9.79 15.62
C LYS A 6 -50.68 9.55 14.27
N VAL A 7 -50.29 10.62 13.58
CA VAL A 7 -49.40 10.51 12.41
C VAL A 7 -47.99 10.35 12.94
N LEU A 8 -47.51 9.10 12.96
CA LEU A 8 -46.11 8.79 13.19
C LEU A 8 -45.35 9.06 11.88
N GLY A 9 -44.83 10.29 11.74
CA GLY A 9 -43.94 10.64 10.64
C GLY A 9 -42.62 9.89 10.79
N LEU A 10 -42.34 8.97 9.88
CA LEU A 10 -41.09 8.24 9.78
C LEU A 10 -39.91 9.22 9.66
N PHE A 11 -39.10 9.34 10.71
CA PHE A 11 -37.71 9.76 10.55
C PHE A 11 -36.87 8.53 10.18
N GLY A 12 -37.09 8.02 8.97
CA GLY A 12 -36.10 7.18 8.31
C GLY A 12 -34.87 8.06 8.07
N LYS A 13 -33.76 7.78 8.76
CA LYS A 13 -32.46 8.38 8.40
C LYS A 13 -32.30 8.15 6.91
N LYS A 14 -32.21 9.23 6.12
CA LYS A 14 -31.90 9.14 4.70
C LYS A 14 -30.64 8.28 4.61
N ASN A 15 -30.74 7.11 4.00
CA ASN A 15 -29.58 6.33 3.61
C ASN A 15 -28.82 7.20 2.62
N LYS A 16 -27.87 8.00 3.12
CA LYS A 16 -26.87 8.59 2.26
C LYS A 16 -26.21 7.39 1.57
N PRO A 17 -26.11 7.35 0.23
CA PRO A 17 -25.30 6.32 -0.40
C PRO A 17 -23.92 6.37 0.26
N PHE A 18 -23.32 5.20 0.55
CA PHE A 18 -21.96 5.05 1.04
C PHE A 18 -20.95 5.47 -0.05
N SER A 19 -21.14 6.63 -0.66
CA SER A 19 -20.18 7.26 -1.54
C SER A 19 -19.71 8.51 -0.82
N ASN A 20 -18.62 8.36 -0.06
CA ASN A 20 -17.76 9.48 0.24
C ASN A 20 -17.01 9.79 -1.07
N PRO A 21 -17.28 10.93 -1.74
CA PRO A 21 -16.59 11.29 -2.98
C PRO A 21 -15.09 11.57 -2.73
N GLU A 22 -14.71 11.75 -1.46
CA GLU A 22 -13.37 12.11 -0.99
C GLU A 22 -12.51 10.89 -0.59
N LEU A 23 -12.79 9.71 -1.13
CA LEU A 23 -11.91 8.53 -0.98
C LEU A 23 -11.36 8.13 -2.34
N ASP A 24 -10.88 9.12 -3.09
CA ASP A 24 -10.02 8.91 -4.25
C ASP A 24 -8.64 8.50 -3.75
N TYR A 25 -8.43 7.20 -3.54
CA TYR A 25 -7.14 6.60 -3.14
C TYR A 25 -6.41 7.29 -1.96
N GLY A 26 -7.14 8.01 -1.10
CA GLY A 26 -6.57 8.82 -0.03
C GLY A 26 -5.89 7.98 1.06
N GLU A 27 -4.83 8.52 1.65
CA GLU A 27 -4.14 7.87 2.78
C GLU A 27 -5.13 7.64 3.92
N ARG A 28 -5.22 6.39 4.39
CA ARG A 28 -5.99 6.08 5.59
C ARG A 28 -5.29 6.61 6.83
N ASP A 29 -6.09 7.03 7.80
CA ASP A 29 -5.59 7.48 9.10
C ASP A 29 -4.76 6.35 9.77
N PRO A 30 -3.48 6.60 10.12
CA PRO A 30 -2.63 5.66 10.84
C PRO A 30 -3.26 5.08 12.11
N SER A 31 -4.07 5.88 12.82
CA SER A 31 -4.75 5.45 14.04
C SER A 31 -5.80 4.37 13.74
N GLN A 32 -6.54 4.51 12.63
CA GLN A 32 -7.54 3.55 12.19
C GLN A 32 -6.89 2.26 11.69
N ILE A 33 -5.76 2.37 10.98
CA ILE A 33 -4.97 1.22 10.55
C ILE A 33 -4.50 0.45 11.78
N SER A 34 -3.86 1.12 12.74
CA SER A 34 -3.36 0.46 13.96
C SER A 34 -4.49 -0.21 14.76
N LEU A 35 -5.64 0.44 14.87
CA LEU A 35 -6.80 -0.16 15.54
C LEU A 35 -7.29 -1.43 14.82
N PHE A 36 -7.34 -1.41 13.49
CA PHE A 36 -7.68 -2.57 12.68
C PHE A 36 -6.69 -3.72 12.90
N GLU A 37 -5.38 -3.45 12.78
CA GLU A 37 -4.32 -4.45 12.99
C GLU A 37 -4.45 -5.14 14.35
N ASN A 38 -4.58 -4.33 15.42
CA ASN A 38 -4.73 -4.84 16.77
C ASN A 38 -5.96 -5.72 16.96
N ASN A 39 -7.10 -5.34 16.37
CA ASN A 39 -8.34 -6.11 16.49
C ASN A 39 -8.24 -7.45 15.76
N VAL A 40 -7.66 -7.45 14.56
CA VAL A 40 -7.46 -8.67 13.77
C VAL A 40 -6.51 -9.63 14.46
N VAL A 41 -5.38 -9.15 14.98
CA VAL A 41 -4.42 -9.97 15.75
C VAL A 41 -5.09 -10.57 16.99
N LYS A 42 -5.81 -9.76 17.76
CA LYS A 42 -6.53 -10.24 18.96
C LYS A 42 -7.53 -11.35 18.60
N MET A 43 -8.25 -11.18 17.50
CA MET A 43 -9.17 -12.20 16.99
C MET A 43 -8.40 -13.47 16.61
N ALA A 44 -7.31 -13.35 15.85
CA ALA A 44 -6.50 -14.50 15.42
C ALA A 44 -5.95 -15.30 16.60
N VAL A 45 -5.38 -14.63 17.61
CA VAL A 45 -4.88 -15.29 18.83
C VAL A 45 -6.01 -15.99 19.60
N ASN A 46 -7.18 -15.36 19.73
CA ASN A 46 -8.33 -15.98 20.40
C ASN A 46 -8.82 -17.25 19.69
N HIS A 47 -8.57 -17.38 18.39
CA HIS A 47 -8.89 -18.56 17.58
C HIS A 47 -7.70 -19.50 17.38
N HIS A 48 -6.59 -19.29 18.09
CA HIS A 48 -5.39 -20.12 18.03
C HIS A 48 -4.74 -20.18 16.63
N TYR A 49 -4.72 -19.04 15.92
CA TYR A 49 -3.96 -18.90 14.68
C TYR A 49 -2.61 -18.22 14.93
N ASP A 50 -1.54 -18.78 14.34
CA ASP A 50 -0.19 -18.22 14.42
C ASP A 50 0.05 -17.06 13.44
N HIS A 51 -0.73 -16.99 12.36
CA HIS A 51 -0.56 -16.05 11.26
C HIS A 51 -1.92 -15.50 10.81
N VAL A 52 -1.95 -14.23 10.41
CA VAL A 52 -3.10 -13.61 9.75
C VAL A 52 -2.66 -12.80 8.54
N VAL A 53 -3.34 -13.00 7.42
CA VAL A 53 -3.08 -12.31 6.15
C VAL A 53 -4.24 -11.37 5.85
N CYS A 54 -3.93 -10.10 5.68
CA CYS A 54 -4.87 -9.03 5.45
C CYS A 54 -4.64 -8.34 4.11
N GLY A 55 -5.71 -7.74 3.62
CA GLY A 55 -5.70 -6.74 2.57
C GLY A 55 -6.62 -5.60 2.97
N HIS A 56 -7.27 -4.98 2.00
CA HIS A 56 -8.19 -3.84 2.18
C HIS A 56 -7.50 -2.57 2.68
N SER A 57 -6.76 -2.63 3.80
CA SER A 57 -5.62 -1.81 4.27
C SER A 57 -5.00 -0.76 3.34
N HIS A 58 -4.49 -1.27 2.22
CA HIS A 58 -3.53 -0.56 1.37
C HIS A 58 -2.35 -0.05 2.24
N SER A 59 -1.93 -0.86 3.23
CA SER A 59 -0.87 -0.52 4.18
C SER A 59 -0.01 -1.77 4.37
N PRO A 60 1.03 -1.95 3.53
CA PRO A 60 1.84 -3.15 3.56
C PRO A 60 2.59 -3.25 4.87
N ASN A 61 2.48 -4.40 5.55
CA ASN A 61 3.08 -4.60 6.86
C ASN A 61 3.38 -6.09 7.08
N LYS A 62 4.45 -6.38 7.81
CA LYS A 62 4.78 -7.70 8.32
C LYS A 62 5.37 -7.52 9.71
N GLN A 63 4.62 -7.89 10.73
CA GLN A 63 5.02 -7.67 12.12
C GLN A 63 4.49 -8.79 13.02
N LEU A 64 5.33 -9.24 13.97
CA LEU A 64 4.89 -10.12 15.05
C LEU A 64 4.22 -9.27 16.13
N PHE A 65 3.01 -9.63 16.51
CA PHE A 65 2.29 -9.00 17.60
C PHE A 65 2.19 -9.97 18.77
N GLU A 66 2.62 -9.51 19.94
CA GLU A 66 2.50 -10.25 21.19
C GLU A 66 1.28 -9.77 21.98
N THR A 67 0.51 -10.73 22.50
CA THR A 67 -0.62 -10.47 23.38
C THR A 67 -0.47 -11.29 24.65
N LYS A 68 -1.26 -10.97 25.68
CA LYS A 68 -1.28 -11.75 26.94
C LYS A 68 -1.66 -13.23 26.75
N LYS A 69 -2.29 -13.59 25.63
CA LYS A 69 -2.78 -14.95 25.34
C LYS A 69 -1.87 -15.72 24.38
N GLY A 70 -0.85 -15.08 23.80
CA GLY A 70 -0.01 -15.65 22.75
C GLY A 70 0.38 -14.59 21.72
N GLU A 71 1.10 -15.03 20.69
CA GLU A 71 1.59 -14.19 19.60
C GLU A 71 0.93 -14.54 18.27
N CYS A 72 0.90 -13.59 17.34
CA CYS A 72 0.44 -13.80 15.98
C CYS A 72 1.23 -12.92 15.02
N LEU A 73 1.69 -13.50 13.92
CA LEU A 73 2.33 -12.75 12.84
C LEU A 73 1.26 -12.12 11.95
N TYR A 74 1.20 -10.80 11.98
CA TYR A 74 0.36 -10.00 11.10
C TYR A 74 1.06 -9.76 9.76
N LEU A 75 0.31 -9.95 8.68
CA LEU A 75 0.77 -9.80 7.31
C LEU A 75 -0.25 -8.99 6.52
N ASN A 76 0.17 -7.94 5.83
CA ASN A 76 -0.66 -7.16 4.92
C ASN A 76 0.09 -6.93 3.61
N SER A 77 -0.54 -7.26 2.49
CA SER A 77 0.09 -7.17 1.16
C SER A 77 0.21 -5.74 0.63
N GLY A 78 -0.50 -4.77 1.21
CA GLY A 78 -0.59 -3.41 0.67
C GLY A 78 -1.46 -3.36 -0.59
N ASP A 79 -1.03 -2.57 -1.57
CA ASP A 79 -1.74 -2.36 -2.85
C ASP A 79 -0.75 -2.25 -4.02
N TRP A 80 -1.30 -2.26 -5.24
CA TRP A 80 -0.55 -2.18 -6.51
C TRP A 80 -0.70 -0.82 -7.20
N VAL A 81 -1.07 0.23 -6.46
CA VAL A 81 -1.21 1.58 -7.02
C VAL A 81 -0.14 2.49 -6.43
N LYS A 82 -0.04 2.56 -5.11
CA LYS A 82 0.92 3.36 -4.37
C LYS A 82 2.11 2.54 -3.90
N HIS A 83 1.86 1.36 -3.33
CA HIS A 83 2.92 0.62 -2.64
C HIS A 83 3.66 -0.36 -3.56
N MET A 84 2.98 -0.88 -4.60
CA MET A 84 3.52 -1.88 -5.53
C MET A 84 4.15 -3.07 -4.79
N THR A 85 3.43 -3.59 -3.80
CA THR A 85 3.91 -4.67 -2.93
C THR A 85 3.17 -5.98 -3.14
N ALA A 86 3.83 -7.09 -2.80
CA ALA A 86 3.24 -8.42 -2.80
C ALA A 86 3.68 -9.21 -1.56
N LEU A 87 2.84 -10.12 -1.08
CA LEU A 87 3.21 -11.03 -0.01
C LEU A 87 3.58 -12.39 -0.60
N GLU A 88 4.81 -12.84 -0.36
CA GLU A 88 5.37 -14.08 -0.90
C GLU A 88 5.60 -15.07 0.23
N TYR A 89 5.18 -16.32 0.04
CA TYR A 89 5.53 -17.43 0.92
C TYR A 89 6.43 -18.41 0.19
N SER A 90 7.67 -18.53 0.64
CA SER A 90 8.64 -19.47 0.08
C SER A 90 9.55 -20.00 1.19
N PHE A 91 9.99 -21.25 1.07
CA PHE A 91 10.90 -21.88 2.06
C PHE A 91 10.45 -21.72 3.51
N LYS A 92 9.13 -21.86 3.74
CA LYS A 92 8.47 -21.68 5.05
C LYS A 92 8.63 -20.27 5.66
N ARG A 93 8.89 -19.25 4.84
CA ARG A 93 9.12 -17.87 5.27
C ARG A 93 8.24 -16.92 4.48
N TRP A 94 7.60 -16.01 5.21
CA TRP A 94 6.89 -14.88 4.63
C TRP A 94 7.86 -13.77 4.26
N LYS A 95 7.69 -13.17 3.09
CA LYS A 95 8.43 -12.01 2.61
C LYS A 95 7.44 -11.00 2.04
N LEU A 96 7.61 -9.75 2.46
CA LEU A 96 6.91 -8.62 1.84
C LEU A 96 7.80 -8.11 0.70
N TYR A 97 7.44 -8.46 -0.52
CA TYR A 97 8.09 -8.01 -1.74
C TYR A 97 7.70 -6.56 -2.05
N ARG A 98 8.67 -5.75 -2.49
CA ARG A 98 8.47 -4.37 -2.94
C ARG A 98 9.03 -4.24 -4.34
N TYR A 99 8.18 -3.90 -5.31
CA TYR A 99 8.56 -3.78 -6.71
C TYR A 99 9.65 -2.72 -6.94
N GLU A 100 9.60 -1.61 -6.20
CA GLU A 100 10.61 -0.54 -6.26
C GLU A 100 12.04 -1.03 -6.01
N ASN A 101 12.18 -2.12 -5.25
CA ASN A 101 13.47 -2.70 -4.88
C ASN A 101 13.90 -3.82 -5.84
N ASP A 102 13.08 -4.16 -6.84
CA ASP A 102 13.40 -5.19 -7.80
C ASP A 102 14.34 -4.65 -8.88
N LYS A 103 15.59 -5.11 -8.82
CA LYS A 103 16.64 -4.76 -9.80
C LYS A 103 16.32 -5.29 -11.20
N LEU A 104 15.48 -6.32 -11.31
CA LEU A 104 15.04 -6.86 -12.60
C LEU A 104 13.90 -6.04 -13.21
N ALA A 105 13.17 -5.25 -12.42
CA ALA A 105 12.13 -4.34 -12.92
C ALA A 105 12.68 -3.35 -13.95
N SER A 106 13.93 -2.91 -13.81
CA SER A 106 14.60 -2.02 -14.76
C SER A 106 14.77 -2.61 -16.17
N PHE A 107 14.58 -3.92 -16.38
CA PHE A 107 14.63 -4.54 -17.71
C PHE A 107 13.27 -4.55 -18.43
N TYR A 108 12.17 -4.23 -17.73
CA TYR A 108 10.90 -3.86 -18.37
C TYR A 108 10.98 -2.40 -18.82
N MET A 109 11.98 -2.09 -19.65
CA MET A 109 12.11 -0.76 -20.25
C MET A 109 10.95 -0.53 -21.21
N ASP A 110 10.54 0.74 -21.30
CA ASP A 110 9.58 1.26 -22.26
C ASP A 110 9.82 0.64 -23.65
N GLU A 111 8.75 0.33 -24.37
CA GLU A 111 8.83 -0.28 -25.70
C GLU A 111 9.66 0.59 -26.65
N GLU A 112 9.61 1.92 -26.45
CA GLU A 112 10.46 2.89 -27.14
C GLU A 112 11.95 2.62 -26.90
N LEU A 113 12.36 2.28 -25.68
CA LEU A 113 13.76 2.05 -25.36
C LEU A 113 14.28 0.69 -25.85
N LYS A 114 13.37 -0.29 -26.02
CA LYS A 114 13.68 -1.55 -26.72
C LYS A 114 13.84 -1.37 -28.22
N SER A 115 13.19 -0.36 -28.79
CA SER A 115 13.28 -0.03 -30.21
C SER A 115 14.56 0.73 -30.61
N MET A 116 15.27 1.30 -29.62
CA MET A 116 16.51 2.03 -29.87
C MET A 116 17.63 1.10 -30.35
N ASN A 117 18.39 1.55 -31.35
CA ASN A 117 19.60 0.84 -31.76
C ASN A 117 20.77 1.10 -30.79
N MET A 118 21.85 0.32 -30.89
CA MET A 118 23.00 0.44 -29.98
C MET A 118 23.63 1.84 -29.97
N ASN A 119 23.66 2.55 -31.10
CA ASN A 119 24.25 3.88 -31.18
C ASN A 119 23.39 4.92 -30.44
N GLU A 120 22.07 4.81 -30.54
CA GLU A 120 21.10 5.67 -29.83
C GLU A 120 21.16 5.45 -28.32
N LEU A 121 21.30 4.19 -27.87
CA LEU A 121 21.51 3.87 -26.47
C LEU A 121 22.83 4.48 -25.94
N ILE A 122 23.92 4.33 -26.67
CA ILE A 122 25.23 4.91 -26.30
C ILE A 122 25.15 6.43 -26.24
N ALA A 123 24.49 7.08 -27.20
CA ALA A 123 24.31 8.53 -27.21
C ALA A 123 23.52 8.99 -25.98
N THR A 124 22.44 8.29 -25.64
CA THR A 124 21.56 8.61 -24.50
C THR A 124 22.29 8.47 -23.16
N ILE A 125 23.06 7.38 -22.97
CA ILE A 125 23.86 7.14 -21.77
C ILE A 125 24.97 8.20 -21.64
N THR A 126 25.64 8.52 -22.74
CA THR A 126 26.71 9.54 -22.79
C THR A 126 26.18 10.91 -22.39
N GLN A 127 25.05 11.35 -22.98
CA GLN A 127 24.41 12.61 -22.66
C GLN A 127 23.97 12.70 -21.18
N ARG A 128 23.47 11.60 -20.60
CA ARG A 128 23.10 11.55 -19.18
C ARG A 128 24.32 11.75 -18.28
N LYS A 129 25.41 11.05 -18.56
CA LYS A 129 26.67 11.14 -17.79
C LYS A 129 27.27 12.55 -17.86
N GLU A 130 27.20 13.20 -19.02
CA GLU A 130 27.62 14.59 -19.18
C GLU A 130 26.77 15.55 -18.34
N ARG A 131 25.44 15.40 -18.33
CA ARG A 131 24.52 16.21 -17.50
C ARG A 131 24.77 16.01 -16.00
N GLU A 132 24.98 14.77 -15.57
CA GLU A 132 25.32 14.44 -14.17
C GLU A 132 26.67 15.04 -13.77
N SER A 133 27.68 14.98 -14.66
CA SER A 133 28.99 15.59 -14.41
C SER A 133 28.96 17.12 -14.36
N LYS A 134 28.09 17.77 -15.14
CA LYS A 134 27.88 19.22 -15.10
C LYS A 134 27.17 19.62 -13.80
N LYS A 135 26.09 18.93 -13.42
CA LYS A 135 25.41 19.14 -12.12
C LYS A 135 26.35 18.98 -10.91
N ALA A 136 27.26 18.01 -10.95
CA ALA A 136 28.24 17.81 -9.89
C ALA A 136 29.30 18.93 -9.81
N LYS A 137 29.63 19.58 -10.94
CA LYS A 137 30.54 20.72 -10.97
C LYS A 137 29.87 22.03 -10.55
N ASP A 138 28.63 22.24 -10.98
CA ASP A 138 27.87 23.46 -10.66
C ASP A 138 27.34 23.45 -9.22
N GLY A 139 27.17 22.27 -8.60
CA GLY A 139 26.82 22.14 -7.17
C GLY A 139 27.98 22.32 -6.19
N PHE A 140 29.19 22.64 -6.66
CA PHE A 140 30.38 22.89 -5.83
C PHE A 140 30.77 24.38 -5.77
N THR A 141 30.00 25.26 -6.42
CA THR A 141 30.18 26.72 -6.35
C THR A 141 29.08 27.37 -5.52
N ASP A 142 29.15 27.19 -4.21
CA ASP A 142 28.59 28.13 -3.22
C ASP A 142 29.33 27.90 -1.90
N ASN A 143 30.40 28.68 -1.70
CA ASN A 143 31.05 29.00 -0.43
C ASN A 143 31.84 30.30 -0.61
#